data_AF-A0A948F0S9-F1
#
_entry.id   AF-A0A948F0S9-F1
#
_cell.length_a   1.000
_cell.length_b   1.000
_cell.length_c   1.000
_cell.angle_alpha   90.00
_cell.angle_beta   90.00
_cell.angle_gamma   90.00
#
_symmetry.space_group_name_H-M   'P 1'
#
loop_
_entity.id
_entity.type
_entity.pdbx_description
1 polymer ?
#
loop_
_entity_poly.entity_id
_entity_poly.type
_entity_poly.pdbx_seq_one_letter_code
_entity_poly.pdbx_strand_id
1 'polypeptide(L)'
;MRKSLALFLLIQALSFFIWISMPKTTSAMATEPASESTTHEVAQQETSLELDFSARNFSESQISLNATLQEQIIEAMEVLPSSHAETVEKIILDYNQQAHRGLGGNNLVILRGVNMGIKELVAVLIHETGHNVDYGYLVEKNEDEISEFKDGNYPLYITDPSIDFYRISWENETTLKNTSSNLDFVSGYAMSDPFEDFAETYVYYVLHNADFRTLTASSPDLYAKYRFMKYRVFDGVEFDTGDAQVNLNNRPWDITVLSYDLEELLS
;
A
#
# COMPACT_ATOMS: atom_id res chain seq x y z
N MET A 1 -11.66 16.11 -20.28
CA MET A 1 -11.51 15.58 -18.91
C MET A 1 -12.63 14.63 -18.47
N ARG A 2 -13.92 14.85 -18.78
CA ARG A 2 -15.01 13.97 -18.27
C ARG A 2 -15.11 12.55 -18.85
N LYS A 3 -14.49 12.26 -20.00
CA LYS A 3 -14.56 10.92 -20.64
C LYS A 3 -13.50 9.94 -20.13
N SER A 4 -12.42 10.44 -19.51
CA SER A 4 -11.33 9.62 -18.97
C SER A 4 -11.68 9.05 -17.59
N LEU A 5 -12.39 9.82 -16.77
CA LEU A 5 -12.83 9.42 -15.42
C LEU A 5 -13.90 8.31 -15.44
N ALA A 6 -14.82 8.36 -16.42
CA ALA A 6 -15.87 7.36 -16.57
C ALA A 6 -15.36 5.99 -17.07
N LEU A 7 -14.21 5.97 -17.76
CA LEU A 7 -13.58 4.72 -18.17
C LEU A 7 -12.82 4.07 -17.00
N PHE A 8 -12.29 4.86 -16.07
CA PHE A 8 -11.55 4.37 -14.89
C PHE A 8 -12.49 3.79 -13.81
N LEU A 9 -13.63 4.43 -13.53
CA LEU A 9 -14.65 3.90 -12.60
C LEU A 9 -15.30 2.59 -13.07
N LEU A 10 -15.32 2.33 -14.39
CA LEU A 10 -15.82 1.06 -14.94
C LEU A 10 -14.81 -0.09 -14.77
N ILE A 11 -13.53 0.22 -14.49
CA ILE A 11 -12.41 -0.73 -14.49
C ILE A 11 -12.12 -1.27 -13.08
N GLN A 12 -12.32 -0.49 -12.02
CA GLN A 12 -12.31 -1.04 -10.65
C GLN A 12 -13.51 -1.98 -10.37
N ALA A 13 -14.58 -1.91 -11.17
CA ALA A 13 -15.65 -2.91 -11.12
C ALA A 13 -15.26 -4.27 -11.74
N LEU A 14 -14.18 -4.34 -12.53
CA LEU A 14 -13.73 -5.58 -13.19
C LEU A 14 -12.79 -6.44 -12.33
N SER A 15 -12.01 -5.85 -11.41
CA SER A 15 -11.25 -6.61 -10.39
C SER A 15 -12.20 -7.44 -9.50
N PHE A 16 -13.45 -7.00 -9.37
CA PHE A 16 -14.52 -7.67 -8.63
C PHE A 16 -15.04 -8.97 -9.25
N PHE A 17 -14.98 -9.14 -10.58
CA PHE A 17 -15.52 -10.36 -11.23
C PHE A 17 -14.60 -11.59 -11.09
N ILE A 18 -13.31 -11.36 -10.87
CA ILE A 18 -12.35 -12.44 -10.54
C ILE A 18 -12.59 -12.95 -9.10
N TRP A 19 -13.26 -12.15 -8.26
CA TRP A 19 -13.37 -12.31 -6.81
C TRP A 19 -14.45 -13.30 -6.34
N ILE A 20 -15.51 -13.56 -7.13
CA ILE A 20 -16.64 -14.43 -6.72
C ILE A 20 -16.28 -15.94 -6.72
N SER A 21 -15.10 -16.33 -7.21
CA SER A 21 -14.76 -17.74 -7.45
C SER A 21 -13.79 -18.38 -6.45
N MET A 22 -13.35 -17.68 -5.40
CA MET A 22 -12.40 -18.26 -4.43
C MET A 22 -13.09 -18.74 -3.13
N PRO A 23 -12.85 -20.00 -2.70
CA PRO A 23 -13.38 -20.51 -1.44
C PRO A 23 -12.67 -19.87 -0.24
N LYS A 24 -13.45 -19.41 0.73
CA LYS A 24 -12.94 -18.89 2.01
C LYS A 24 -12.33 -20.03 2.83
N THR A 25 -11.04 -19.94 3.15
CA THR A 25 -10.38 -20.84 4.10
C THR A 25 -10.69 -20.37 5.52
N THR A 26 -11.54 -21.10 6.23
CA THR A 26 -11.80 -20.86 7.66
C THR A 26 -10.71 -21.54 8.49
N SER A 27 -9.82 -20.75 9.11
CA SER A 27 -8.92 -21.26 10.15
C SER A 27 -9.65 -21.27 11.50
N ALA A 28 -9.61 -22.42 12.19
CA ALA A 28 -10.27 -22.64 13.47
C ALA A 28 -9.35 -22.20 14.63
N MET A 29 -9.87 -21.37 15.54
CA MET A 29 -9.22 -20.98 16.79
C MET A 29 -9.10 -22.18 17.74
N ALA A 30 -7.87 -22.48 18.17
CA ALA A 30 -7.59 -23.36 19.30
C ALA A 30 -7.47 -22.55 20.60
N THR A 31 -7.94 -23.14 21.70
CA THR A 31 -8.01 -22.57 23.05
C THR A 31 -6.71 -22.81 23.82
N GLU A 32 -6.21 -21.79 24.52
CA GLU A 32 -5.06 -21.88 25.43
C GLU A 32 -5.42 -22.45 26.82
N PRO A 33 -4.45 -23.09 27.49
CA PRO A 33 -4.37 -23.07 28.95
C PRO A 33 -3.08 -22.42 29.48
N ALA A 34 -3.16 -22.00 30.75
CA ALA A 34 -2.28 -21.08 31.44
C ALA A 34 -0.87 -21.58 31.80
N SER A 35 0.10 -20.68 31.60
CA SER A 35 1.24 -20.27 32.46
C SER A 35 1.92 -21.31 33.37
N GLU A 36 3.18 -21.62 33.05
CA GLU A 36 4.25 -21.75 34.05
C GLU A 36 5.57 -21.14 33.55
N SER A 37 6.23 -20.40 34.46
CA SER A 37 7.42 -19.60 34.26
C SER A 37 8.68 -20.49 34.13
N THR A 38 9.40 -20.33 33.02
CA THR A 38 10.80 -20.75 32.88
C THR A 38 11.57 -19.71 32.07
N THR A 39 12.71 -19.29 32.61
CA THR A 39 13.68 -18.41 31.97
C THR A 39 14.27 -19.08 30.74
N HIS A 40 13.98 -18.54 29.55
CA HIS A 40 14.56 -19.00 28.29
C HIS A 40 15.30 -17.87 27.59
N GLU A 41 16.56 -18.17 27.32
CA GLU A 41 17.44 -17.53 26.35
C GLU A 41 16.67 -17.29 25.05
N VAL A 42 16.54 -16.02 24.65
CA VAL A 42 15.80 -15.60 23.46
C VAL A 42 16.56 -16.12 22.24
N ALA A 43 16.17 -17.29 21.76
CA ALA A 43 16.44 -17.67 20.39
C ALA A 43 15.73 -16.64 19.52
N GLN A 44 16.52 -15.78 18.85
CA GLN A 44 16.02 -14.99 17.73
C GLN A 44 15.59 -15.99 16.67
N GLN A 45 14.30 -16.33 16.70
CA GLN A 45 13.68 -17.06 15.62
C GLN A 45 13.57 -16.04 14.49
N GLU A 46 14.55 -16.05 13.58
CA GLU A 46 14.44 -15.34 12.31
C GLU A 46 13.21 -15.89 11.60
N THR A 47 12.09 -15.19 11.73
CA THR A 47 10.90 -15.43 10.94
C THR A 47 11.22 -14.92 9.55
N SER A 48 11.74 -15.79 8.69
CA SER A 48 11.90 -15.48 7.27
C SER A 48 10.53 -15.19 6.67
N LEU A 49 10.39 -14.06 5.99
CA LEU A 49 9.16 -13.68 5.29
C LEU A 49 8.77 -14.76 4.26
N GLU A 50 7.66 -15.46 4.47
CA GLU A 50 7.15 -16.48 3.55
C GLU A 50 6.13 -15.86 2.57
N LEU A 51 6.60 -15.46 1.38
CA LEU A 51 5.75 -14.98 0.28
C LEU A 51 5.50 -16.08 -0.75
N ASP A 52 4.23 -16.32 -1.10
CA ASP A 52 3.87 -17.20 -2.21
C ASP A 52 3.99 -16.45 -3.54
N PHE A 53 4.95 -16.87 -4.37
CA PHE A 53 5.15 -16.32 -5.71
C PHE A 53 4.52 -17.18 -6.79
N SER A 54 3.82 -16.52 -7.72
CA SER A 54 3.41 -17.13 -8.97
C SER A 54 3.58 -16.18 -10.15
N ALA A 55 3.50 -16.70 -11.36
CA ALA A 55 3.58 -15.90 -12.57
C ALA A 55 2.54 -16.34 -13.60
N ARG A 56 2.08 -15.38 -14.42
CA ARG A 56 1.17 -15.64 -15.53
C ARG A 56 1.59 -14.88 -16.78
N ASN A 57 1.12 -15.35 -17.94
CA ASN A 57 1.38 -14.76 -19.26
C ASN A 57 2.88 -14.66 -19.63
N PHE A 58 3.74 -15.51 -19.07
CA PHE A 58 5.20 -15.47 -19.28
C PHE A 58 5.67 -16.43 -20.38
N SER A 59 6.80 -16.11 -21.01
CA SER A 59 7.55 -16.97 -21.93
C SER A 59 8.75 -17.64 -21.24
N GLU A 60 9.32 -18.67 -21.86
CA GLU A 60 10.51 -19.36 -21.32
C GLU A 60 11.69 -18.40 -21.07
N SER A 61 11.89 -17.39 -21.92
CA SER A 61 12.94 -16.38 -21.77
C SER A 61 12.76 -15.47 -20.54
N GLN A 62 11.59 -15.49 -19.89
CA GLN A 62 11.29 -14.68 -18.71
C GLN A 62 11.47 -15.45 -17.40
N ILE A 63 11.79 -16.75 -17.44
CA ILE A 63 11.96 -17.57 -16.24
C ILE A 63 13.15 -17.11 -15.39
N SER A 64 14.30 -16.80 -15.99
CA SER A 64 15.47 -16.32 -15.25
C SER A 64 15.29 -14.90 -14.70
N LEU A 65 14.60 -14.04 -15.46
CA LEU A 65 14.23 -12.69 -15.00
C LEU A 65 13.30 -12.76 -13.78
N ASN A 66 12.42 -13.77 -13.75
CA ASN A 66 11.51 -13.99 -12.63
C ASN A 66 12.26 -14.23 -11.31
N ALA A 67 13.30 -15.08 -11.31
CA ALA A 67 14.05 -15.37 -10.09
C ALA A 67 14.73 -14.12 -9.48
N THR A 68 15.40 -13.31 -10.31
CA THR A 68 16.01 -12.05 -9.85
C THR A 68 14.97 -11.04 -9.38
N LEU A 69 13.82 -10.94 -10.06
CA LEU A 69 12.74 -10.07 -9.61
C LEU A 69 12.15 -10.51 -8.27
N GLN A 70 11.99 -11.81 -8.04
CA GLN A 70 11.50 -12.33 -6.76
C GLN A 70 12.44 -11.97 -5.61
N GLU A 71 13.76 -12.14 -5.79
CA GLU A 71 14.76 -11.76 -4.79
C GLU A 71 14.66 -10.27 -4.43
N GLN A 72 14.62 -9.38 -5.43
CA GLN A 72 14.49 -7.94 -5.20
C GLN A 72 13.15 -7.54 -4.58
N ILE A 73 12.07 -8.28 -4.87
CA ILE A 73 10.77 -8.08 -4.22
C ILE A 73 10.85 -8.47 -2.75
N ILE A 74 11.49 -9.60 -2.42
CA ILE A 74 11.68 -10.03 -1.03
C ILE A 74 12.50 -8.98 -0.27
N GLU A 75 13.65 -8.56 -0.80
CA GLU A 75 14.48 -7.52 -0.21
C GLU A 75 13.67 -6.23 0.03
N ALA A 76 12.88 -5.79 -0.96
CA ALA A 76 12.03 -4.61 -0.81
C ALA A 76 10.94 -4.76 0.27
N MET A 77 10.39 -5.96 0.45
CA MET A 77 9.40 -6.24 1.49
C MET A 77 10.03 -6.30 2.88
N GLU A 78 11.29 -6.74 2.99
CA GLU A 78 12.05 -6.76 4.25
C GLU A 78 12.40 -5.35 4.76
N VAL A 79 12.35 -4.32 3.90
CA VAL A 79 12.49 -2.91 4.32
C VAL A 79 11.28 -2.42 5.11
N LEU A 80 10.10 -3.00 4.87
CA LEU A 80 8.87 -2.63 5.56
C LEU A 80 8.80 -3.29 6.94
N PRO A 81 8.05 -2.71 7.91
CA PRO A 81 7.72 -3.42 9.14
C PRO A 81 7.15 -4.81 8.84
N SER A 82 7.58 -5.84 9.57
CA SER A 82 7.14 -7.21 9.31
C SER A 82 5.62 -7.34 9.33
N SER A 83 4.96 -6.64 10.24
CA SER A 83 3.49 -6.56 10.33
C SER A 83 2.82 -6.00 9.07
N HIS A 84 3.50 -5.17 8.29
CA HIS A 84 3.01 -4.68 7.00
C HIS A 84 3.33 -5.67 5.90
N ALA A 85 4.55 -6.21 5.87
CA ALA A 85 4.94 -7.20 4.87
C ALA A 85 4.05 -8.45 4.91
N GLU A 86 3.73 -8.94 6.11
CA GLU A 86 2.84 -10.08 6.37
C GLU A 86 1.38 -9.83 5.95
N THR A 87 0.98 -8.58 5.68
CA THR A 87 -0.33 -8.34 5.08
C THR A 87 -0.40 -8.86 3.66
N VAL A 88 0.72 -9.10 2.99
CA VAL A 88 0.79 -9.69 1.65
C VAL A 88 1.18 -11.16 1.78
N GLU A 89 0.29 -12.07 1.40
CA GLU A 89 0.56 -13.51 1.40
C GLU A 89 1.03 -13.99 0.01
N LYS A 90 0.53 -13.35 -1.05
CA LYS A 90 0.73 -13.80 -2.43
C LYS A 90 1.13 -12.68 -3.37
N ILE A 91 2.15 -12.94 -4.20
CA ILE A 91 2.57 -12.05 -5.28
C ILE A 91 2.45 -12.76 -6.63
N ILE A 92 1.80 -12.11 -7.60
CA ILE A 92 1.68 -12.59 -8.97
C ILE A 92 2.41 -11.66 -9.92
N LEU A 93 3.43 -12.17 -10.62
CA LEU A 93 4.05 -11.45 -11.73
C LEU A 93 3.28 -11.70 -13.03
N ASP A 94 2.63 -10.67 -13.55
CA ASP A 94 1.89 -10.68 -14.81
C ASP A 94 2.75 -10.14 -15.96
N TYR A 95 3.10 -11.00 -16.91
CA TYR A 95 3.93 -10.63 -18.06
C TYR A 95 3.12 -10.15 -19.27
N ASN A 96 1.82 -9.91 -19.11
CA ASN A 96 0.99 -9.24 -20.11
C ASN A 96 1.36 -7.74 -20.19
N GLN A 97 1.81 -7.29 -21.36
CA GLN A 97 2.20 -5.89 -21.60
C GLN A 97 1.05 -4.89 -21.41
N GLN A 98 -0.20 -5.36 -21.52
CA GLN A 98 -1.43 -4.57 -21.37
C GLN A 98 -2.06 -4.70 -19.98
N ALA A 99 -1.43 -5.43 -19.04
CA ALA A 99 -1.92 -5.54 -17.67
C ALA A 99 -1.96 -4.16 -16.98
N HIS A 100 -2.53 -4.08 -15.77
CA HIS A 100 -2.29 -2.93 -14.89
C HIS A 100 -0.83 -2.94 -14.39
N ARG A 101 -0.32 -1.83 -13.85
CA ARG A 101 1.07 -1.82 -13.32
C ARG A 101 1.14 -2.60 -12.01
N GLY A 102 0.22 -2.30 -11.11
CA GLY A 102 -0.04 -3.03 -9.88
C GLY A 102 -1.55 -3.21 -9.68
N LEU A 103 -1.91 -4.19 -8.85
CA LEU A 103 -3.23 -4.37 -8.25
C LEU A 103 -3.02 -5.02 -6.87
N GLY A 104 -3.49 -4.39 -5.81
CA GLY A 104 -3.35 -4.83 -4.42
C GLY A 104 -4.69 -5.05 -3.72
N GLY A 105 -4.64 -5.81 -2.63
CA GLY A 105 -5.74 -6.04 -1.68
C GLY A 105 -6.02 -7.51 -1.41
N ASN A 106 -6.63 -7.81 -0.25
CA ASN A 106 -6.92 -9.18 0.22
C ASN A 106 -5.71 -10.10 0.26
N ASN A 107 -4.62 -9.61 0.82
CA ASN A 107 -3.36 -10.33 0.97
C ASN A 107 -2.70 -10.73 -0.36
N LEU A 108 -3.09 -10.08 -1.45
CA LEU A 108 -2.60 -10.32 -2.80
C LEU A 108 -2.03 -9.04 -3.40
N VAL A 109 -0.92 -9.19 -4.13
CA VAL A 109 -0.38 -8.17 -5.02
C VAL A 109 -0.14 -8.77 -6.40
N ILE A 110 -0.59 -8.10 -7.46
CA ILE A 110 -0.30 -8.45 -8.85
C ILE A 110 0.55 -7.34 -9.46
N LEU A 111 1.78 -7.65 -9.88
CA LEU A 111 2.69 -6.69 -10.50
C LEU A 111 2.91 -7.04 -11.96
N ARG A 112 3.01 -6.01 -12.82
CA ARG A 112 3.43 -6.23 -14.20
C ARG A 112 4.93 -6.50 -14.27
N GLY A 113 5.31 -7.70 -14.68
CA GLY A 113 6.73 -8.09 -14.82
C GLY A 113 7.41 -7.64 -16.11
N VAL A 114 6.77 -6.79 -16.93
CA VAL A 114 7.28 -6.38 -18.25
C VAL A 114 7.16 -4.88 -18.48
N ASN A 115 8.12 -4.32 -19.23
CA ASN A 115 8.16 -2.90 -19.61
C ASN A 115 8.11 -1.92 -18.42
N MET A 116 8.59 -2.35 -17.25
CA MET A 116 8.68 -1.56 -16.03
C MET A 116 10.08 -1.79 -15.44
N GLY A 117 10.78 -0.71 -15.11
CA GLY A 117 12.10 -0.80 -14.46
C GLY A 117 11.96 -1.26 -13.02
N ILE A 118 13.00 -1.89 -12.45
CA ILE A 118 12.95 -2.42 -11.08
C ILE A 118 12.58 -1.35 -10.04
N LYS A 119 13.08 -0.11 -10.19
CA LYS A 119 12.75 0.99 -9.28
C LYS A 119 11.25 1.29 -9.26
N GLU A 120 10.63 1.37 -10.43
CA GLU A 120 9.18 1.57 -10.52
C GLU A 120 8.43 0.34 -10.00
N LEU A 121 8.89 -0.88 -10.31
CA LEU A 121 8.25 -2.11 -9.81
C LEU A 121 8.23 -2.17 -8.28
N VAL A 122 9.34 -1.83 -7.62
CA VAL A 122 9.44 -1.77 -6.15
C VAL A 122 8.56 -0.66 -5.58
N ALA A 123 8.50 0.51 -6.23
CA ALA A 123 7.62 1.58 -5.77
C ALA A 123 6.13 1.21 -5.92
N VAL A 124 5.75 0.55 -7.02
CA VAL A 124 4.41 0.00 -7.21
C VAL A 124 4.13 -1.08 -6.17
N LEU A 125 5.06 -2.00 -5.89
CA LEU A 125 4.91 -2.99 -4.82
C LEU A 125 4.61 -2.33 -3.47
N ILE A 126 5.38 -1.32 -3.07
CA ILE A 126 5.18 -0.61 -1.79
C ILE A 126 3.82 0.11 -1.77
N HIS A 127 3.39 0.70 -2.90
CA HIS A 127 2.06 1.26 -3.05
C HIS A 127 0.96 0.19 -2.86
N GLU A 128 1.06 -0.96 -3.53
CA GLU A 128 0.08 -2.05 -3.40
C GLU A 128 0.09 -2.70 -2.00
N THR A 129 1.25 -2.72 -1.33
CA THR A 129 1.33 -3.09 0.09
C THR A 129 0.64 -2.06 0.97
N GLY A 130 0.69 -0.76 0.62
CA GLY A 130 -0.11 0.29 1.25
C GLY A 130 -1.60 -0.05 1.28
N HIS A 131 -2.17 -0.52 0.17
CA HIS A 131 -3.56 -1.01 0.15
C HIS A 131 -3.78 -2.22 1.07
N ASN A 132 -2.84 -3.17 1.13
CA ASN A 132 -2.98 -4.32 2.02
C ASN A 132 -2.84 -3.92 3.50
N VAL A 133 -2.03 -2.91 3.83
CA VAL A 133 -1.93 -2.34 5.19
C VAL A 133 -3.23 -1.66 5.58
N ASP A 134 -3.81 -0.87 4.67
CA ASP A 134 -5.09 -0.21 4.83
C ASP A 134 -6.20 -1.20 5.22
N TYR A 135 -6.35 -2.29 4.44
CA TYR A 135 -7.40 -3.30 4.64
C TYR A 135 -7.07 -4.41 5.64
N GLY A 136 -5.80 -4.75 5.81
CA GLY A 136 -5.39 -5.98 6.49
C GLY A 136 -4.81 -5.73 7.88
N TYR A 137 -4.06 -4.64 8.04
CA TYR A 137 -3.36 -4.33 9.28
C TYR A 137 -4.15 -3.37 10.17
N LEU A 138 -4.73 -2.32 9.60
CA LEU A 138 -5.43 -1.29 10.37
C LEU A 138 -6.84 -1.72 10.80
N VAL A 139 -7.46 -2.70 10.14
CA VAL A 139 -8.87 -3.05 10.40
C VAL A 139 -9.10 -3.60 11.81
N GLU A 140 -9.85 -2.84 12.61
CA GLU A 140 -10.44 -3.36 13.84
C GLU A 140 -11.62 -4.27 13.52
N LYS A 141 -11.69 -5.42 14.18
CA LYS A 141 -12.73 -6.45 13.94
C LYS A 141 -14.12 -6.09 14.49
N ASN A 142 -14.32 -4.86 14.95
CA ASN A 142 -15.60 -4.46 15.52
C ASN A 142 -16.46 -3.73 14.48
N GLU A 143 -17.52 -4.40 14.03
CA GLU A 143 -18.42 -3.98 12.95
C GLU A 143 -19.71 -3.29 13.45
N ASP A 144 -19.67 -2.65 14.62
CA ASP A 144 -20.88 -2.15 15.30
C ASP A 144 -21.53 -0.93 14.61
N GLU A 145 -20.75 -0.06 13.96
CA GLU A 145 -21.26 1.16 13.30
C GLU A 145 -20.54 1.45 11.96
N ILE A 146 -21.34 1.60 10.90
CA ILE A 146 -20.88 1.87 9.53
C ILE A 146 -20.49 3.34 9.40
N SER A 147 -19.33 3.60 8.79
CA SER A 147 -18.84 4.94 8.46
C SER A 147 -19.49 5.49 7.19
N GLU A 148 -19.11 6.71 6.83
CA GLU A 148 -19.44 7.34 5.56
C GLU A 148 -18.63 6.81 4.36
N PHE A 149 -17.70 5.90 4.59
CA PHE A 149 -16.83 5.31 3.56
C PHE A 149 -17.19 3.85 3.29
N LYS A 150 -16.94 3.45 2.05
CA LYS A 150 -17.10 2.06 1.58
C LYS A 150 -16.15 1.81 0.41
N ASP A 151 -15.78 0.56 0.22
CA ASP A 151 -15.07 0.12 -0.97
C ASP A 151 -15.99 -0.73 -1.85
N GLY A 152 -16.41 -0.14 -2.97
CA GLY A 152 -17.45 -0.70 -3.82
C GLY A 152 -18.75 -0.94 -3.04
N ASN A 153 -18.97 -2.21 -2.67
CA ASN A 153 -20.14 -2.64 -1.88
C ASN A 153 -19.80 -3.01 -0.43
N TYR A 154 -18.54 -2.93 -0.03
CA TYR A 154 -18.09 -3.26 1.33
C TYR A 154 -18.13 -2.01 2.22
N PRO A 155 -19.00 -1.95 3.23
CA PRO A 155 -18.98 -0.84 4.17
C PRO A 155 -17.69 -0.87 4.98
N LEU A 156 -17.14 0.31 5.27
CA LEU A 156 -16.09 0.47 6.27
C LEU A 156 -16.70 0.95 7.58
N TYR A 157 -16.13 0.53 8.70
CA TYR A 157 -16.68 0.78 10.03
C TYR A 157 -15.97 1.94 10.71
N ILE A 158 -16.65 2.68 11.58
CA ILE A 158 -16.07 3.88 12.24
C ILE A 158 -14.86 3.57 13.13
N THR A 159 -14.70 2.31 13.50
CA THR A 159 -13.61 1.75 14.30
C THR A 159 -12.36 1.46 13.48
N ASP A 160 -12.48 1.45 12.15
CA ASP A 160 -11.34 1.35 11.25
C ASP A 160 -10.49 2.63 11.35
N PRO A 161 -9.23 2.55 11.81
CA PRO A 161 -8.33 3.69 11.94
C PRO A 161 -8.11 4.45 10.64
N SER A 162 -8.20 3.80 9.47
CA SER A 162 -8.03 4.47 8.17
C SER A 162 -9.10 5.51 7.91
N ILE A 163 -10.27 5.40 8.56
CA ILE A 163 -11.32 6.41 8.49
C ILE A 163 -10.81 7.77 8.99
N ASP A 164 -9.96 7.80 10.03
CA ASP A 164 -9.37 9.06 10.50
C ASP A 164 -8.46 9.70 9.44
N PHE A 165 -7.75 8.88 8.66
CA PHE A 165 -6.93 9.35 7.54
C PHE A 165 -7.81 9.90 6.41
N TYR A 166 -8.81 9.13 5.96
CA TYR A 166 -9.69 9.55 4.86
C TYR A 166 -10.41 10.86 5.20
N ARG A 167 -10.92 10.98 6.44
CA ARG A 167 -11.57 12.18 6.96
C ARG A 167 -10.68 13.40 6.99
N ILE A 168 -9.38 13.34 6.71
CA ILE A 168 -8.55 14.54 6.57
C ILE A 168 -9.07 15.34 5.36
N SER A 169 -9.09 14.73 4.18
CA SER A 169 -9.39 15.43 2.92
C SER A 169 -10.71 15.03 2.26
N TRP A 170 -11.37 13.95 2.71
CA TRP A 170 -12.55 13.37 2.08
C TRP A 170 -13.80 13.45 2.97
N GLU A 171 -14.97 13.56 2.33
CA GLU A 171 -16.29 13.48 2.97
C GLU A 171 -16.91 12.08 2.87
N ASN A 172 -16.49 11.27 1.89
CA ASN A 172 -16.84 9.86 1.66
C ASN A 172 -15.92 9.30 0.56
N GLU A 173 -16.17 8.08 0.07
CA GLU A 173 -15.32 7.36 -0.89
C GLU A 173 -15.21 8.01 -2.28
N THR A 174 -16.05 9.01 -2.58
CA THR A 174 -16.06 9.69 -3.90
C THR A 174 -16.03 11.21 -3.82
N THR A 175 -16.21 11.78 -2.63
CA THR A 175 -16.42 13.23 -2.46
C THR A 175 -15.27 13.84 -1.69
N LEU A 176 -14.48 14.64 -2.39
CA LEU A 176 -13.46 15.49 -1.80
C LEU A 176 -14.11 16.65 -1.02
N LYS A 177 -13.59 16.99 0.16
CA LYS A 177 -14.04 18.19 0.88
C LYS A 177 -13.82 19.44 0.06
N ASN A 178 -14.74 20.39 0.16
CA ASN A 178 -14.62 21.69 -0.50
C ASN A 178 -13.44 22.56 -0.03
N THR A 179 -12.83 22.21 1.11
CA THR A 179 -11.67 22.87 1.71
C THR A 179 -10.36 22.28 1.22
N SER A 180 -10.37 21.06 0.68
CA SER A 180 -9.19 20.39 0.16
C SER A 180 -8.80 20.96 -1.21
N SER A 181 -7.51 21.13 -1.41
CA SER A 181 -6.90 21.55 -2.68
C SER A 181 -5.93 20.49 -3.19
N ASN A 182 -5.44 20.65 -4.42
CA ASN A 182 -4.46 19.73 -4.98
C ASN A 182 -3.11 19.73 -4.25
N LEU A 183 -2.79 20.80 -3.50
CA LEU A 183 -1.55 20.89 -2.72
C LEU A 183 -1.67 20.20 -1.35
N ASP A 184 -2.85 19.73 -0.97
CA ASP A 184 -3.11 18.97 0.25
C ASP A 184 -2.91 17.44 0.07
N PHE A 185 -2.42 17.04 -1.09
CA PHE A 185 -2.11 15.66 -1.48
C PHE A 185 -0.65 15.53 -1.87
N VAL A 186 -0.10 14.31 -1.72
CA VAL A 186 1.28 14.00 -2.10
C VAL A 186 1.44 13.91 -3.62
N SER A 187 0.39 13.49 -4.33
CA SER A 187 0.34 13.37 -5.78
C SER A 187 -1.04 13.73 -6.35
N GLY A 188 -1.13 13.83 -7.67
CA GLY A 188 -2.41 13.96 -8.36
C GLY A 188 -3.23 12.66 -8.35
N TYR A 189 -2.57 11.50 -8.29
CA TYR A 189 -3.21 10.20 -8.23
C TYR A 189 -3.84 9.96 -6.85
N ALA A 190 -3.20 10.42 -5.78
CA ALA A 190 -3.76 10.47 -4.42
C ALA A 190 -5.09 11.24 -4.33
N MET A 191 -5.43 12.07 -5.33
CA MET A 191 -6.70 12.80 -5.38
C MET A 191 -7.83 12.03 -6.08
N SER A 192 -7.63 10.80 -6.53
CA SER A 192 -8.68 10.04 -7.21
C SER A 192 -9.79 9.60 -6.27
N ASP A 193 -9.39 9.09 -5.10
CA ASP A 193 -10.24 8.54 -4.05
C ASP A 193 -9.40 8.37 -2.75
N PRO A 194 -10.04 8.16 -1.58
CA PRO A 194 -9.31 8.04 -0.31
C PRO A 194 -8.38 6.82 -0.20
N PHE A 195 -8.63 5.74 -0.96
CA PHE A 195 -7.81 4.53 -0.91
C PHE A 195 -6.49 4.74 -1.63
N GLU A 196 -6.55 5.39 -2.80
CA GLU A 196 -5.37 5.83 -3.54
C GLU A 196 -4.63 6.95 -2.80
N ASP A 197 -5.33 7.84 -2.09
CA ASP A 197 -4.71 8.82 -1.18
C ASP A 197 -3.84 8.14 -0.12
N PHE A 198 -4.38 7.08 0.50
CA PHE A 198 -3.64 6.29 1.49
C PHE A 198 -2.43 5.61 0.87
N ALA A 199 -2.61 4.85 -0.22
CA ALA A 199 -1.53 4.08 -0.83
C ALA A 199 -0.42 4.97 -1.41
N GLU A 200 -0.76 6.06 -2.09
CA GLU A 200 0.21 7.04 -2.58
C GLU A 200 0.94 7.73 -1.42
N THR A 201 0.24 8.06 -0.33
CA THR A 201 0.86 8.65 0.86
C THR A 201 1.77 7.65 1.58
N TYR A 202 1.41 6.38 1.61
CA TYR A 202 2.20 5.30 2.19
C TYR A 202 3.53 5.14 1.44
N VAL A 203 3.50 4.99 0.11
CA VAL A 203 4.74 4.89 -0.69
C VAL A 203 5.56 6.17 -0.63
N TYR A 204 4.93 7.35 -0.54
CA TYR A 204 5.64 8.61 -0.38
C TYR A 204 6.35 8.72 0.98
N TYR A 205 5.74 8.20 2.04
CA TYR A 205 6.35 8.15 3.37
C TYR A 205 7.56 7.21 3.41
N VAL A 206 7.51 6.08 2.69
CA VAL A 206 8.62 5.13 2.64
C VAL A 206 9.77 5.64 1.76
N LEU A 207 9.46 6.10 0.54
CA LEU A 207 10.48 6.39 -0.47
C LEU A 207 10.92 7.85 -0.55
N HIS A 208 10.12 8.78 -0.02
CA HIS A 208 10.32 10.22 -0.17
C HIS A 208 10.03 10.98 1.13
N ASN A 209 10.34 10.40 2.28
CA ASN A 209 9.99 10.94 3.59
C ASN A 209 10.55 12.36 3.83
N ALA A 210 11.76 12.65 3.35
CA ALA A 210 12.37 13.97 3.45
C ALA A 210 11.54 15.05 2.75
N ASP A 211 11.01 14.74 1.57
CA ASP A 211 10.10 15.59 0.83
C ASP A 211 8.77 15.73 1.56
N PHE A 212 8.19 14.61 2.03
CA PHE A 212 6.92 14.64 2.74
C PHE A 212 6.99 15.52 3.98
N ARG A 213 8.03 15.38 4.82
CA ARG A 213 8.30 16.27 5.97
C ARG A 213 8.30 17.74 5.56
N THR A 214 8.99 18.05 4.46
CA THR A 214 9.10 19.42 3.96
C THR A 214 7.74 19.97 3.52
N LEU A 215 6.92 19.15 2.85
CA LEU A 215 5.56 19.55 2.46
C LEU A 215 4.63 19.82 3.65
N THR A 216 4.83 19.17 4.80
CA THR A 216 3.97 19.38 5.98
C THR A 216 3.95 20.83 6.47
N ALA A 217 5.02 21.60 6.24
CA ALA A 217 5.07 23.02 6.61
C ALA A 217 4.14 23.90 5.74
N SER A 218 3.70 23.38 4.60
CA SER A 218 2.89 24.11 3.61
C SER A 218 1.39 23.77 3.66
N SER A 219 1.00 22.66 4.27
CA SER A 219 -0.39 22.19 4.33
C SER A 219 -0.68 21.49 5.67
N PRO A 220 -1.69 21.97 6.43
CA PRO A 220 -2.16 21.28 7.64
C PRO A 220 -2.67 19.87 7.38
N ASP A 221 -3.25 19.62 6.21
CA ASP A 221 -3.75 18.31 5.80
C ASP A 221 -2.58 17.35 5.55
N LEU A 222 -1.54 17.77 4.83
CA LEU A 222 -0.33 16.98 4.66
C LEU A 222 0.39 16.73 5.99
N TYR A 223 0.39 17.72 6.90
CA TYR A 223 0.90 17.50 8.25
C TYR A 223 0.08 16.44 9.01
N ALA A 224 -1.25 16.47 8.91
CA ALA A 224 -2.11 15.46 9.53
C ALA A 224 -1.88 14.06 8.93
N LYS A 225 -1.77 13.95 7.60
CA LYS A 225 -1.47 12.70 6.89
C LYS A 225 -0.10 12.15 7.28
N TYR A 226 0.92 13.02 7.34
CA TYR A 226 2.26 12.66 7.82
C TYR A 226 2.23 12.10 9.25
N ARG A 227 1.50 12.78 10.14
CA ARG A 227 1.33 12.35 11.53
C ARG A 227 0.62 11.01 11.62
N PHE A 228 -0.38 10.78 10.78
CA PHE A 228 -1.08 9.51 10.70
C PHE A 228 -0.11 8.40 10.29
N MET A 229 0.60 8.55 9.16
CA MET A 229 1.59 7.57 8.72
C MET A 229 2.62 7.30 9.80
N LYS A 230 3.23 8.36 10.36
CA LYS A 230 4.25 8.20 11.39
C LYS A 230 3.76 7.47 12.62
N TYR A 231 2.62 7.85 13.20
CA TYR A 231 2.25 7.40 14.55
C TYR A 231 1.14 6.34 14.62
N ARG A 232 0.40 6.14 13.53
CA ARG A 232 -0.66 5.13 13.45
C ARG A 232 -0.29 3.96 12.56
N VAL A 233 0.48 4.20 11.50
CA VAL A 233 0.87 3.17 10.54
C VAL A 233 2.25 2.61 10.88
N PHE A 234 3.25 3.48 11.07
CA PHE A 234 4.64 3.06 11.23
C PHE A 234 5.15 3.11 12.69
N ASP A 235 4.28 3.25 13.69
CA ASP A 235 4.65 3.23 15.13
C ASP A 235 5.85 4.12 15.53
N GLY A 236 6.01 5.25 14.84
CA GLY A 236 7.05 6.24 15.03
C GLY A 236 8.30 6.05 14.16
N VAL A 237 8.39 4.94 13.42
CA VAL A 237 9.49 4.67 12.47
C VAL A 237 9.45 5.68 11.33
N GLU A 238 10.62 6.23 11.00
CA GLU A 238 10.83 7.18 9.90
C GLU A 238 11.89 6.62 8.97
N PHE A 239 11.66 6.72 7.66
CA PHE A 239 12.63 6.39 6.65
C PHE A 239 13.53 7.59 6.39
N ASP A 240 14.84 7.39 6.40
CA ASP A 240 15.79 8.41 5.95
C ASP A 240 15.93 8.29 4.43
N THR A 241 15.51 9.34 3.74
CA THR A 241 15.53 9.40 2.27
C THR A 241 16.40 10.56 1.79
N GLY A 242 17.37 10.96 2.61
CA GLY A 242 18.29 12.05 2.35
C GLY A 242 17.67 13.45 2.44
N ASP A 243 18.16 14.36 1.60
CA ASP A 243 17.74 15.77 1.58
C ASP A 243 16.52 15.98 0.66
N ALA A 244 15.58 16.79 1.13
CA ALA A 244 14.37 17.13 0.38
C ALA A 244 14.68 17.87 -0.94
N GLN A 245 14.07 17.43 -2.03
CA GLN A 245 14.13 18.01 -3.38
C GLN A 245 12.76 18.50 -3.90
N VAL A 246 11.71 18.44 -3.06
CA VAL A 246 10.33 18.75 -3.47
C VAL A 246 10.10 20.22 -3.84
N ASN A 247 9.23 20.43 -4.83
CA ASN A 247 8.66 21.74 -5.13
C ASN A 247 7.37 21.96 -4.33
N LEU A 248 7.37 22.94 -3.43
CA LEU A 248 6.21 23.24 -2.57
C LEU A 248 4.93 23.60 -3.35
N ASN A 249 5.06 24.15 -4.56
CA ASN A 249 3.95 24.68 -5.36
C ASN A 249 3.47 23.74 -6.47
N ASN A 250 4.02 22.54 -6.56
CA ASN A 250 3.64 21.56 -7.57
C ASN A 250 3.54 20.17 -6.94
N ARG A 251 2.67 19.31 -7.48
CA ARG A 251 2.61 17.90 -7.12
C ARG A 251 2.85 17.03 -8.34
N PRO A 252 3.66 15.97 -8.23
CA PRO A 252 3.73 14.96 -9.29
C PRO A 252 2.37 14.31 -9.49
N TRP A 253 2.14 13.73 -10.67
CA TRP A 253 0.90 12.98 -10.87
C TRP A 253 0.90 11.68 -10.06
N ASP A 254 2.03 10.99 -9.97
CA ASP A 254 2.13 9.61 -9.47
C ASP A 254 3.46 9.46 -8.73
N ILE A 255 3.43 8.93 -7.51
CA ILE A 255 4.63 8.76 -6.69
C ILE A 255 5.50 7.60 -7.19
N THR A 256 4.91 6.54 -7.74
CA THR A 256 5.62 5.31 -8.11
C THR A 256 6.65 5.50 -9.23
N VAL A 257 6.58 6.63 -9.95
CA VAL A 257 7.52 6.98 -11.03
C VAL A 257 8.58 7.99 -10.60
N LEU A 258 8.56 8.46 -9.36
CA LEU A 258 9.58 9.36 -8.85
C LEU A 258 10.91 8.63 -8.68
N SER A 259 12.01 9.37 -8.83
CA SER A 259 13.35 8.81 -8.64
C SER A 259 13.70 8.74 -7.16
N TYR A 260 14.21 7.59 -6.74
CA TYR A 260 14.81 7.34 -5.44
C TYR A 260 16.05 6.45 -5.60
N ASP A 261 16.83 6.33 -4.53
CA ASP A 261 17.98 5.42 -4.48
C ASP A 261 17.50 4.03 -4.03
N LEU A 262 17.54 3.06 -4.94
CA LEU A 262 17.13 1.68 -4.65
C LEU A 262 18.23 0.93 -3.91
N GLU A 263 19.49 1.26 -4.14
CA GLU A 263 20.60 0.58 -3.46
C GLU A 263 20.61 0.99 -1.99
N GLU A 264 20.37 2.27 -1.69
CA GLU A 264 20.21 2.76 -0.31
C GLU A 264 18.96 2.19 0.38
N LEU A 265 17.85 2.02 -0.37
CA LEU A 265 16.64 1.42 0.19
C LEU A 265 16.85 -0.03 0.64
N LEU A 266 17.60 -0.82 -0.13
CA LEU A 266 17.78 -2.25 0.07
C LEU A 266 19.00 -2.62 0.93
N SER A 267 19.75 -1.64 1.46
CA SER A 267 20.98 -1.85 2.25
C SER A 267 20.74 -1.87 3.76
#